data_AF-A0A419I4K1-F1
#
_entry.id   AF-A0A419I4K1-F1
#
_cell.length_a   1.000
_cell.length_b   1.000
_cell.length_c   1.000
_cell.angle_alpha   90.00
_cell.angle_beta   90.00
_cell.angle_gamma   90.00
#
_symmetry.space_group_name_H-M   'P 1'
#
loop_
_entity.id
_entity.type
_entity.pdbx_description
1 polymer ?
#
loop_
_entity_poly.entity_id
_entity_poly.type
_entity_poly.pdbx_seq_one_letter_code
_entity_poly.pdbx_strand_id
1 'polypeptide(L)'
;MSTEKPTAMRVYLARVRTALGDLPEAEIEEVLEDVRPHLAEIEAELGASAQVEALVERLGTPESYAAELRVAGGYPPAPKDAEVATQVPEKAPAGLLAPRIALWGMALVAVGLALMAFSAAVHIDPDALFGLLLLAPVFVASLWALLRRGIQPVLELPEVIGLRNALRKWREGSGERAAGYLRSLKPAWWVICAVVLVLFGLLLMVRHTTAAALLPFLVVAAAAVVWAGPRALEDRRLMWLVVPVSAFVVGGIVGGFGAAVSRISPNNGAYYSDATSYAASRTDNYGNQQLRFGDEELRNVYAFDASGKPLENVYLYDDQGRPLAITRYGCEQDTGTTMRRDADNRFPRPKIVEGVQDSRGNVNGYNSTRAYCREESGVPFVAAIPKPPTSTPPQSGPETSSTPAPPTQPAPPTR
;
A
#
# COMPACT_ATOMS: atom_id res chain seq x y z
N MET A 1 31.43 39.99 57.05
CA MET A 1 30.52 39.99 55.88
C MET A 1 29.20 39.44 56.36
N SER A 2 28.26 40.33 56.68
CA SER A 2 26.94 39.97 57.19
C SER A 2 26.12 39.41 56.04
N THR A 3 25.80 38.13 56.07
CA THR A 3 24.77 37.51 55.24
C THR A 3 23.43 38.13 55.61
N GLU A 4 23.05 39.17 54.88
CA GLU A 4 21.77 39.84 54.99
C GLU A 4 20.68 38.83 54.62
N LYS A 5 19.93 38.34 55.62
CA LYS A 5 18.74 37.51 55.38
C LYS A 5 17.78 38.31 54.48
N PRO A 6 17.20 37.72 53.43
CA PRO A 6 16.16 38.40 52.67
C PRO A 6 15.00 38.76 53.62
N THR A 7 14.63 40.04 53.68
CA THR A 7 13.54 40.56 54.51
C THR A 7 12.20 39.89 54.14
N ALA A 8 11.28 39.76 55.09
CA ALA A 8 9.99 39.10 54.86
C ALA A 8 9.18 39.80 53.76
N MET A 9 9.27 41.14 53.69
CA MET A 9 8.72 41.93 52.58
C MET A 9 9.20 41.46 51.21
N ARG A 10 10.51 41.21 51.05
CA ARG A 10 11.08 40.78 49.75
C ARG A 10 10.55 39.42 49.32
N VAL A 11 10.35 38.50 50.28
CA VAL A 11 9.79 37.17 50.01
C VAL A 11 8.32 37.28 49.61
N TYR A 12 7.55 38.13 50.31
CA TYR A 12 6.15 38.38 50.00
C TYR A 12 5.99 39.03 48.61
N LEU A 13 6.74 40.10 48.31
CA LEU A 13 6.73 40.77 47.00
C LEU A 13 7.16 39.86 45.85
N ALA A 14 8.11 38.96 46.07
CA ALA A 14 8.51 38.00 45.03
C ALA A 14 7.34 37.06 44.66
N ARG A 15 6.51 36.66 45.64
CA ARG A 15 5.32 35.85 45.39
C ARG A 15 4.21 36.67 44.71
N VAL A 16 4.00 37.92 45.10
CA VAL A 16 3.07 38.84 44.40
C VAL A 16 3.49 39.06 42.95
N ARG A 17 4.79 39.32 42.67
CA ARG A 17 5.32 39.45 41.30
C ARG A 17 5.09 38.19 40.48
N THR A 18 5.28 37.01 41.09
CA THR A 18 5.02 35.73 40.42
C THR A 18 3.53 35.58 40.11
N ALA A 19 2.67 35.95 41.06
CA ALA A 19 1.22 35.88 40.89
C ALA A 19 0.71 36.83 39.80
N LEU A 20 1.37 37.98 39.55
CA LEU A 20 1.06 38.95 38.49
C LEU A 20 1.79 38.69 37.16
N GLY A 21 2.50 37.56 37.01
CA GLY A 21 3.37 37.28 35.85
C GLY A 21 2.66 37.13 34.49
N ASP A 22 1.34 37.20 34.48
CA ASP A 22 0.50 37.26 33.28
C ASP A 22 0.40 38.65 32.64
N LEU A 23 0.74 39.72 33.38
CA LEU A 23 0.75 41.09 32.88
C LEU A 23 2.09 41.44 32.16
N PRO A 24 2.11 42.44 31.27
CA PRO A 24 3.35 43.01 30.75
C PRO A 24 4.29 43.47 31.86
N GLU A 25 5.60 43.26 31.69
CA GLU A 25 6.61 43.58 32.71
C GLU A 25 6.60 45.05 33.14
N ALA A 26 6.26 45.97 32.22
CA ALA A 26 6.14 47.40 32.52
C ALA A 26 4.99 47.69 33.51
N GLU A 27 3.84 47.03 33.36
CA GLU A 27 2.67 47.19 34.24
C GLU A 27 2.93 46.55 35.62
N ILE A 28 3.63 45.41 35.65
CA ILE A 28 4.02 44.77 36.91
C ILE A 28 4.95 45.67 37.72
N GLU A 29 5.93 46.31 37.09
CA GLU A 29 6.88 47.18 37.80
C GLU A 29 6.19 48.43 38.36
N GLU A 30 5.25 49.03 37.60
CA GLU A 30 4.42 50.16 38.06
C GLU A 30 3.57 49.78 39.29
N VAL A 31 2.83 48.67 39.23
CA VAL A 31 2.00 48.20 40.36
C VAL A 31 2.85 47.86 41.59
N LEU A 32 4.04 47.28 41.38
CA LEU A 32 4.94 46.96 42.50
C LEU A 32 5.63 48.22 43.06
N GLU A 33 5.85 49.26 42.27
CA GLU A 33 6.40 50.54 42.73
C GLU A 33 5.44 51.24 43.69
N ASP A 34 4.14 51.21 43.39
CA ASP A 34 3.09 51.79 44.23
C ASP A 34 2.90 51.05 45.57
N VAL A 35 3.06 49.72 45.57
CA VAL A 35 2.80 48.87 46.75
C VAL A 35 4.00 48.79 47.70
N ARG A 36 5.23 48.93 47.19
CA ARG A 36 6.47 48.82 47.99
C ARG A 36 6.49 49.75 49.22
N PRO A 37 6.14 51.06 49.11
CA PRO A 37 6.10 51.96 50.27
C PRO A 37 5.12 51.49 51.36
N HIS A 38 3.91 51.06 50.97
CA HIS A 38 2.89 50.63 51.93
C HIS A 38 3.30 49.37 52.70
N LEU A 39 3.93 48.40 52.02
CA LEU A 39 4.45 47.20 52.69
C LEU A 39 5.64 47.50 53.61
N ALA A 40 6.47 48.51 53.28
CA ALA A 40 7.58 48.94 54.12
C ALA A 40 7.10 49.59 55.43
N GLU A 41 6.00 50.34 55.40
CA GLU A 41 5.34 50.87 56.60
C GLU A 41 4.84 49.74 57.50
N ILE A 42 4.19 48.72 56.91
CA ILE A 42 3.68 47.56 57.65
C ILE A 42 4.84 46.73 58.24
N GLU A 43 5.93 46.53 57.50
CA GLU A 43 7.12 45.85 58.01
C GLU A 43 7.75 46.61 59.19
N ALA A 44 7.78 47.95 59.11
CA ALA A 44 8.25 48.80 60.20
C ALA A 44 7.34 48.75 61.45
N GLU A 45 6.01 48.64 61.26
CA GLU A 45 5.05 48.44 62.35
C GLU A 45 5.22 47.07 63.04
N LEU A 46 5.48 46.01 62.27
CA LEU A 46 5.68 44.66 62.83
C LEU A 46 7.07 44.50 63.48
N GLY A 47 8.07 45.27 63.06
CA GLY A 47 9.41 45.24 63.66
C GLY A 47 10.04 43.84 63.64
N ALA A 48 10.50 43.34 64.78
CA ALA A 48 11.20 42.06 64.88
C ALA A 48 10.31 40.81 64.62
N SER A 49 8.99 40.95 64.57
CA SER A 49 8.04 39.89 64.23
C SER A 49 7.60 39.90 62.77
N ALA A 50 8.24 40.71 61.91
CA ALA A 50 8.04 40.71 60.46
C ALA A 50 8.52 39.39 59.84
N GLN A 51 7.69 38.36 59.94
CA GLN A 51 7.81 37.10 59.22
C GLN A 51 6.73 37.06 58.14
N VAL A 52 6.95 36.22 57.12
CA VAL A 52 6.00 36.10 55.99
C VAL A 52 4.62 35.69 56.49
N GLU A 53 4.57 34.86 57.52
CA GLU A 53 3.35 34.38 58.18
C GLU A 53 2.55 35.53 58.80
N ALA A 54 3.22 36.50 59.43
CA ALA A 54 2.56 37.66 60.03
C ALA A 54 2.04 38.65 58.98
N LEU A 55 2.74 38.79 57.84
CA LEU A 55 2.21 39.53 56.68
C LEU A 55 1.00 38.82 56.09
N VAL A 56 1.02 37.49 55.99
CA VAL A 56 -0.11 36.69 55.49
C VAL A 56 -1.34 36.78 56.40
N GLU A 57 -1.16 36.85 57.71
CA GLU A 57 -2.26 37.01 58.66
C GLU A 57 -2.98 38.36 58.52
N ARG A 58 -2.24 39.42 58.18
CA ARG A 58 -2.77 40.79 58.09
C ARG A 58 -3.22 41.22 56.69
N LEU A 59 -2.50 40.81 55.64
CA LEU A 59 -2.75 41.19 54.25
C LEU A 59 -3.39 40.07 53.41
N GLY A 60 -3.52 38.86 53.97
CA GLY A 60 -3.90 37.67 53.23
C GLY A 60 -2.73 37.06 52.46
N THR A 61 -3.01 35.96 51.75
CA THR A 61 -1.97 35.29 50.94
C THR A 61 -1.50 36.20 49.80
N PRO A 62 -0.23 36.11 49.36
CA PRO A 62 0.30 36.92 48.27
C PRO A 62 -0.54 36.84 46.99
N GLU A 63 -1.19 35.71 46.74
CA GLU A 63 -2.05 35.46 45.59
C GLU A 63 -3.42 36.17 45.73
N SER A 64 -3.98 36.19 46.95
CA SER A 64 -5.20 36.93 47.26
C SER A 64 -4.95 38.43 47.15
N TYR A 65 -3.83 38.90 47.71
CA TYR A 65 -3.40 40.28 47.63
C TYR A 65 -3.14 40.72 46.18
N ALA A 66 -2.51 39.87 45.36
CA ALA A 66 -2.36 40.12 43.92
C ALA A 66 -3.71 40.19 43.18
N ALA A 67 -4.72 39.43 43.61
CA ALA A 67 -6.06 39.51 43.03
C ALA A 67 -6.76 40.83 43.39
N GLU A 68 -6.59 41.31 44.62
CA GLU A 68 -7.07 42.65 45.04
C GLU A 68 -6.39 43.76 44.25
N LEU A 69 -5.07 43.67 44.05
CA LEU A 69 -4.31 44.62 43.21
C LEU A 69 -4.80 44.64 41.77
N ARG A 70 -5.18 43.48 41.20
CA ARG A 70 -5.76 43.43 39.85
C ARG A 70 -7.11 44.15 39.78
N VAL A 71 -7.97 43.94 40.77
CA VAL A 71 -9.27 44.62 40.84
C VAL A 71 -9.08 46.14 40.97
N ALA A 72 -8.13 46.57 41.80
CA ALA A 72 -7.78 47.99 41.95
C ALA A 72 -7.19 48.60 40.67
N GLY A 73 -6.34 47.86 39.95
CA GLY A 73 -5.74 48.29 38.67
C GLY A 73 -6.65 48.13 37.45
N GLY A 74 -7.89 47.62 37.61
CA GLY A 74 -8.81 47.38 36.50
C GLY A 74 -8.40 46.24 35.56
N TYR A 75 -7.48 45.37 36.01
CA TYR A 75 -6.99 44.23 35.25
C TYR A 75 -8.00 43.07 35.26
N PRO A 76 -8.08 42.27 34.17
CA PRO A 76 -8.91 41.07 34.16
C PRO A 76 -8.47 40.10 35.26
N PRO A 77 -9.40 39.30 35.81
CA PRO A 77 -9.04 38.29 36.80
C PRO A 77 -8.00 37.34 36.21
N ALA A 78 -7.02 36.94 37.03
CA ALA A 78 -6.00 35.99 36.64
C ALA A 78 -6.63 34.77 35.96
N PRO A 79 -6.06 34.25 34.86
CA PRO A 79 -6.49 32.96 34.33
C PRO A 79 -6.45 31.94 35.47
N LYS A 80 -7.59 31.28 35.73
CA LYS A 80 -7.76 30.33 36.84
C LYS A 80 -6.93 29.06 36.64
N ASP A 81 -5.62 29.18 36.83
CA ASP A 81 -4.69 28.06 36.96
C ASP A 81 -3.98 28.15 38.33
N ALA A 82 -4.73 28.42 39.40
CA ALA A 82 -4.23 28.34 40.78
C ALA A 82 -5.35 28.30 41.85
N GLU A 83 -6.49 27.66 41.58
CA GLU A 83 -7.40 27.26 42.67
C GLU A 83 -7.01 25.85 43.11
N VAL A 84 -6.11 25.77 44.10
CA VAL A 84 -6.01 24.63 45.01
C VAL A 84 -7.30 24.61 45.83
N ALA A 85 -8.38 24.22 45.17
CA ALA A 85 -9.65 23.86 45.78
C ALA A 85 -9.80 22.36 45.52
N THR A 86 -9.86 21.62 46.62
CA THR A 86 -10.14 20.20 46.71
C THR A 86 -11.52 19.90 46.11
N GLN A 87 -11.62 19.90 44.80
CA GLN A 87 -12.62 19.14 44.07
C GLN A 87 -11.86 17.94 43.58
N VAL A 88 -12.14 16.76 44.14
CA VAL A 88 -11.89 15.50 43.46
C VAL A 88 -12.76 15.55 42.21
N PRO A 89 -12.24 15.76 40.98
CA PRO A 89 -12.98 15.24 39.86
C PRO A 89 -12.79 13.74 39.99
N GLU A 90 -13.88 13.02 40.20
CA GLU A 90 -13.92 11.58 39.97
C GLU A 90 -13.75 11.34 38.46
N LYS A 91 -12.55 11.64 37.95
CA LYS A 91 -12.13 11.33 36.60
C LYS A 91 -11.17 10.17 36.77
N ALA A 92 -11.75 8.98 36.66
CA ALA A 92 -11.05 7.71 36.53
C ALA A 92 -9.75 7.93 35.76
N PRO A 93 -8.62 7.31 36.16
CA PRO A 93 -7.34 7.50 35.50
C PRO A 93 -7.58 7.23 34.02
N ALA A 94 -7.55 8.27 33.19
CA ALA A 94 -7.50 8.09 31.75
C ALA A 94 -6.12 7.51 31.50
N GLY A 95 -6.01 6.19 31.67
CA GLY A 95 -4.76 5.49 31.64
C GLY A 95 -4.03 5.84 30.35
N LEU A 96 -2.71 5.75 30.40
CA LEU A 96 -1.80 5.89 29.26
C LEU A 96 -2.25 5.10 28.01
N LEU A 97 -3.17 4.14 28.19
CA LEU A 97 -3.91 3.44 27.16
C LEU A 97 -4.64 4.36 26.18
N ALA A 98 -5.33 5.40 26.63
CA ALA A 98 -6.10 6.28 25.73
C ALA A 98 -5.23 7.04 24.70
N PRO A 99 -4.12 7.71 25.09
CA PRO A 99 -3.20 8.31 24.12
C PRO A 99 -2.42 7.25 23.33
N ARG A 100 -2.13 6.07 23.91
CA ARG A 100 -1.54 4.94 23.17
C ARG A 100 -2.45 4.41 22.07
N ILE A 101 -3.73 4.20 22.33
CA ILE A 101 -4.69 3.73 21.34
C ILE A 101 -4.82 4.75 20.20
N ALA A 102 -4.82 6.06 20.52
CA ALA A 102 -4.83 7.10 19.50
C ALA A 102 -3.54 7.08 18.64
N LEU A 103 -2.36 6.96 19.27
CA LEU A 103 -1.06 6.87 18.59
C LEU A 103 -0.97 5.63 17.70
N TRP A 104 -1.23 4.45 18.26
CA TRP A 104 -1.14 3.17 17.55
C TRP A 104 -2.23 3.03 16.50
N GLY A 105 -3.44 3.56 16.74
CA GLY A 105 -4.49 3.64 15.72
C GLY A 105 -4.06 4.48 14.52
N MET A 106 -3.43 5.63 14.76
CA MET A 106 -2.93 6.50 13.70
C MET A 106 -1.73 5.88 12.95
N ALA A 107 -0.83 5.22 13.68
CA ALA A 107 0.29 4.49 13.09
C ALA A 107 -0.20 3.33 12.20
N LEU A 108 -1.18 2.56 12.67
CA LEU A 108 -1.77 1.46 11.91
C LEU A 108 -2.48 1.97 10.67
N VAL A 109 -3.22 3.09 10.75
CA VAL A 109 -3.82 3.73 9.58
C VAL A 109 -2.74 4.19 8.59
N ALA A 110 -1.67 4.84 9.04
CA ALA A 110 -0.61 5.31 8.14
C ALA A 110 0.09 4.14 7.43
N VAL A 111 0.39 3.06 8.16
CA VAL A 111 0.98 1.83 7.59
C VAL A 111 0.00 1.13 6.64
N GLY A 112 -1.27 1.00 7.04
CA GLY A 112 -2.31 0.40 6.22
C GLY A 112 -2.50 1.17 4.90
N LEU A 113 -2.56 2.50 4.96
CA LEU A 113 -2.62 3.35 3.78
C LEU A 113 -1.39 3.21 2.87
N ALA A 114 -0.19 3.13 3.44
CA ALA A 114 1.04 2.91 2.66
C ALA A 114 1.04 1.55 1.96
N LEU A 115 0.63 0.48 2.65
CA LEU A 115 0.54 -0.87 2.10
C LEU A 115 -0.53 -0.98 1.02
N MET A 116 -1.69 -0.35 1.22
CA MET A 116 -2.76 -0.33 0.21
C MET A 116 -2.37 0.51 -1.01
N ALA A 117 -1.68 1.64 -0.82
CA ALA A 117 -1.14 2.42 -1.94
C ALA A 117 -0.07 1.63 -2.71
N PHE A 118 0.79 0.90 -1.99
CA PHE A 118 1.78 0.01 -2.59
C PHE A 118 1.11 -1.12 -3.39
N SER A 119 0.14 -1.83 -2.80
CA SER A 119 -0.56 -2.91 -3.48
C SER A 119 -1.34 -2.40 -4.70
N ALA A 120 -2.06 -1.29 -4.57
CA ALA A 120 -2.76 -0.63 -5.67
C ALA A 120 -1.79 -0.15 -6.76
N ALA A 121 -0.59 0.32 -6.42
CA ALA A 121 0.41 0.71 -7.41
C ALA A 121 1.05 -0.48 -8.14
N VAL A 122 1.24 -1.61 -7.45
CA VAL A 122 1.84 -2.83 -8.02
C VAL A 122 0.86 -3.57 -8.93
N HIS A 123 -0.38 -3.76 -8.46
CA HIS A 123 -1.40 -4.54 -9.18
C HIS A 123 -2.20 -3.66 -10.15
N ILE A 124 -2.24 -2.34 -9.91
CA ILE A 124 -3.03 -1.37 -10.68
C ILE A 124 -4.52 -1.70 -10.65
N ASP A 125 -4.97 -2.31 -9.55
CA ASP A 125 -6.36 -2.65 -9.30
C ASP A 125 -6.99 -1.64 -8.35
N PRO A 126 -8.14 -1.05 -8.69
CA PRO A 126 -8.85 -0.12 -7.82
C PRO A 126 -9.42 -0.83 -6.58
N ASP A 127 -9.59 -2.15 -6.63
CA ASP A 127 -10.22 -2.94 -5.57
C ASP A 127 -9.36 -2.95 -4.29
N ALA A 128 -8.05 -2.85 -4.45
CA ALA A 128 -7.11 -2.72 -3.34
C ALA A 128 -7.35 -1.45 -2.50
N LEU A 129 -8.07 -0.45 -3.03
CA LEU A 129 -8.37 0.80 -2.31
C LEU A 129 -9.69 0.74 -1.53
N PHE A 130 -10.55 -0.27 -1.72
CA PHE A 130 -11.79 -0.40 -0.92
C PHE A 130 -11.50 -0.59 0.58
N GLY A 131 -10.35 -1.16 0.94
CA GLY A 131 -9.91 -1.27 2.34
C GLY A 131 -9.74 0.09 3.03
N LEU A 132 -9.62 1.19 2.28
CA LEU A 132 -9.57 2.55 2.82
C LEU A 132 -10.88 2.94 3.53
N LEU A 133 -12.01 2.38 3.11
CA LEU A 133 -13.32 2.60 3.75
C LEU A 133 -13.36 2.00 5.17
N LEU A 134 -12.61 0.91 5.41
CA LEU A 134 -12.44 0.29 6.72
C LEU A 134 -11.50 1.10 7.62
N LEU A 135 -10.46 1.73 7.05
CA LEU A 135 -9.52 2.57 7.78
C LEU A 135 -10.05 3.98 8.07
N ALA A 136 -10.99 4.49 7.28
CA ALA A 136 -11.59 5.81 7.43
C ALA A 136 -12.21 6.08 8.81
N PRO A 137 -13.07 5.21 9.40
CA PRO A 137 -13.63 5.47 10.73
C PRO A 137 -12.57 5.47 11.83
N VAL A 138 -11.55 4.62 11.71
CA VAL A 138 -10.41 4.60 12.65
C VAL A 138 -9.62 5.90 12.54
N PHE A 139 -9.33 6.35 11.32
CA PHE A 139 -8.65 7.62 11.07
C PHE A 139 -9.42 8.81 11.66
N VAL A 140 -10.73 8.90 11.40
CA VAL A 140 -11.57 9.99 11.92
C VAL A 140 -11.64 9.96 13.44
N ALA A 141 -11.83 8.79 14.05
CA ALA A 141 -11.89 8.65 15.51
C ALA A 141 -10.55 9.00 16.18
N SER A 142 -9.43 8.53 15.62
CA SER A 142 -8.08 8.87 16.09
C SER A 142 -7.79 10.36 15.95
N LEU A 143 -8.07 10.95 14.78
CA LEU A 143 -7.87 12.37 14.52
C LEU A 143 -8.73 13.25 15.46
N TRP A 144 -9.99 12.88 15.65
CA TRP A 144 -10.90 13.59 16.56
C TRP A 144 -10.44 13.50 18.02
N ALA A 145 -9.95 12.34 18.46
CA ALA A 145 -9.38 12.18 19.80
C ALA A 145 -8.12 13.05 20.00
N LEU A 146 -7.25 13.11 19.00
CA LEU A 146 -6.03 13.95 18.99
C LEU A 146 -6.36 15.45 18.99
N LEU A 147 -7.37 15.87 18.22
CA LEU A 147 -7.81 17.27 18.16
C LEU A 147 -8.46 17.72 19.47
N ARG A 148 -9.24 16.85 20.12
CA ARG A 148 -9.94 17.17 21.39
C ARG A 148 -9.05 17.10 22.62
N ARG A 149 -8.13 16.14 22.71
CA ARG A 149 -7.28 15.91 23.91
C ARG A 149 -5.92 16.60 23.84
N GLY A 150 -5.56 17.13 22.67
CA GLY A 150 -4.25 17.74 22.45
C GLY A 150 -3.13 16.71 22.28
N ILE A 151 -1.96 17.19 21.84
CA ILE A 151 -0.83 16.33 21.45
C ILE A 151 0.14 16.08 22.61
N GLN A 152 0.10 16.91 23.65
CA GLN A 152 1.01 16.83 24.80
C GLN A 152 1.06 15.43 25.44
N PRO A 153 -0.07 14.75 25.74
CA PRO A 153 -0.02 13.42 26.34
C PRO A 153 0.56 12.34 25.42
N VAL A 154 0.61 12.56 24.10
CA VAL A 154 1.24 11.64 23.14
C VAL A 154 2.76 11.87 23.10
N LEU A 155 3.20 13.11 23.27
CA LEU A 155 4.63 13.47 23.25
C LEU A 155 5.37 13.02 24.51
N GLU A 156 4.66 12.87 25.62
CA GLU A 156 5.19 12.41 26.90
C GLU A 156 5.35 10.88 26.99
N LEU A 157 4.87 10.12 25.99
CA LEU A 157 5.02 8.67 25.97
C LEU A 157 6.50 8.26 25.82
N PRO A 158 6.98 7.28 26.61
CA PRO A 158 8.39 6.83 26.57
C PRO A 158 8.78 6.27 25.19
N GLU A 159 7.81 5.68 24.47
CA GLU A 159 7.96 5.17 23.10
C GLU A 159 8.33 6.29 22.12
N VAL A 160 7.65 7.45 22.23
CA VAL A 160 7.86 8.61 21.36
C VAL A 160 9.18 9.30 21.70
N ILE A 161 9.51 9.39 22.99
CA ILE A 161 10.79 9.94 23.47
C ILE A 161 11.96 9.09 22.98
N GLY A 162 11.85 7.76 23.08
CA GLY A 162 12.83 6.81 22.58
C GLY A 162 13.05 6.95 21.07
N LEU A 163 11.97 7.00 20.29
CA LEU A 163 12.02 7.20 18.84
C LEU A 163 12.69 8.52 18.47
N ARG A 164 12.35 9.62 19.15
CA ARG A 164 12.94 10.94 18.90
C ARG A 164 14.45 10.95 19.17
N ASN A 165 14.87 10.29 20.22
CA ASN A 165 16.29 10.17 20.57
C ASN A 165 17.05 9.29 19.56
N ALA A 166 16.46 8.19 19.11
CA ALA A 166 17.03 7.34 18.06
C ALA A 166 17.15 8.10 16.72
N LEU A 167 16.12 8.85 16.34
CA LEU A 167 16.12 9.66 15.12
C LEU A 167 17.16 10.78 15.17
N ARG A 168 17.37 11.39 16.34
CA ARG A 168 18.42 12.39 16.57
C ARG A 168 19.81 11.78 16.39
N LYS A 169 20.09 10.63 17.02
CA LYS A 169 21.36 9.91 16.87
C LYS A 169 21.64 9.51 15.42
N TRP A 170 20.62 9.06 14.68
CA TRP A 170 20.77 8.72 13.27
C TRP A 170 21.12 9.94 12.41
N ARG A 171 20.48 11.08 12.69
CA ARG A 171 20.73 12.34 11.97
C ARG A 171 22.15 12.87 12.22
N GLU A 172 22.68 12.70 13.43
CA GLU A 172 24.04 13.10 13.83
C GLU A 172 25.14 12.19 13.23
N GLY A 173 24.80 10.95 12.84
CA GLY A 173 25.76 10.00 12.25
C GLY A 173 25.68 9.94 10.72
N SER A 174 24.91 8.99 10.19
CA SER A 174 24.84 8.70 8.74
C SER A 174 23.81 9.55 8.00
N GLY A 175 22.87 10.16 8.72
CA GLY A 175 21.71 10.84 8.18
C GLY A 175 21.91 12.33 7.87
N GLU A 176 23.07 12.92 8.12
CA GLU A 176 23.25 14.38 8.03
C GLU A 176 23.05 14.92 6.60
N ARG A 177 23.63 14.24 5.60
CA ARG A 177 23.45 14.58 4.18
C ARG A 177 22.01 14.36 3.71
N ALA A 178 21.42 13.22 4.11
CA ALA A 178 20.03 12.90 3.79
C ALA A 178 19.06 13.89 4.45
N ALA A 179 19.34 14.30 5.69
CA ALA A 179 18.56 15.29 6.42
C ALA A 179 18.69 16.69 5.82
N GLY A 180 19.86 17.04 5.29
CA GLY A 180 20.06 18.26 4.50
C GLY A 180 19.20 18.28 3.24
N TYR A 181 19.19 17.19 2.49
CA TYR A 181 18.36 17.03 1.28
C TYR A 181 16.85 17.02 1.61
N LEU A 182 16.42 16.33 2.66
CA LEU A 182 15.04 16.38 3.13
C LEU A 182 14.63 17.78 3.62
N ARG A 183 15.58 18.56 4.16
CA ARG A 183 15.35 19.96 4.54
C ARG A 183 15.14 20.86 3.32
N SER A 184 15.82 20.62 2.21
CA SER A 184 15.58 21.38 0.98
C SER A 184 14.25 21.03 0.29
N LEU A 185 13.72 19.82 0.53
CA LEU A 185 12.40 19.37 0.07
C LEU A 185 11.23 19.87 0.92
N LYS A 186 11.45 20.23 2.19
CA LYS A 186 10.40 20.71 3.13
C LYS A 186 9.44 21.77 2.57
N PRO A 187 9.87 22.82 1.85
CA PRO A 187 8.95 23.86 1.42
C PRO A 187 7.97 23.40 0.33
N ALA A 188 8.33 22.40 -0.48
CA ALA A 188 7.53 21.96 -1.63
C ALA A 188 6.95 20.54 -1.50
N TRP A 189 7.26 19.81 -0.42
CA TRP A 189 6.84 18.41 -0.24
C TRP A 189 5.33 18.19 -0.39
N TRP A 190 4.52 19.11 0.16
CA TRP A 190 3.05 19.05 0.10
C TRP A 190 2.52 19.14 -1.34
N VAL A 191 3.18 19.92 -2.18
CA VAL A 191 2.84 20.05 -3.62
C VAL A 191 3.20 18.77 -4.35
N ILE A 192 4.35 18.18 -4.05
CA ILE A 192 4.76 16.87 -4.61
C ILE A 192 3.72 15.81 -4.23
N CYS A 193 3.28 15.76 -2.98
CA CYS A 193 2.22 14.83 -2.55
C CYS A 193 0.92 15.03 -3.33
N ALA A 194 0.48 16.28 -3.51
CA ALA A 194 -0.72 16.59 -4.27
C ALA A 194 -0.62 16.15 -5.74
N VAL A 195 0.50 16.44 -6.39
CA VAL A 195 0.75 16.05 -7.79
C VAL A 195 0.77 14.52 -7.92
N VAL A 196 1.43 13.81 -7.01
CA VAL A 196 1.49 12.34 -7.04
C VAL A 196 0.11 11.72 -6.83
N LEU A 197 -0.72 12.24 -5.92
CA LEU A 197 -2.10 11.76 -5.72
C LEU A 197 -2.95 11.92 -6.98
N VAL A 198 -2.84 13.06 -7.66
CA VAL A 198 -3.59 13.33 -8.89
C VAL A 198 -3.10 12.44 -10.04
N LEU A 199 -1.79 12.32 -10.23
CA LEU A 199 -1.20 11.43 -11.24
C LEU A 199 -1.58 9.97 -11.00
N PHE A 200 -1.56 9.53 -9.74
CA PHE A 200 -1.96 8.19 -9.35
C PHE A 200 -3.44 7.93 -9.65
N GLY A 201 -4.33 8.86 -9.30
CA GLY A 201 -5.75 8.76 -9.62
C GLY A 201 -6.04 8.75 -11.12
N LEU A 202 -5.33 9.58 -11.89
CA LEU A 202 -5.45 9.63 -13.35
C LEU A 202 -4.96 8.33 -14.01
N LEU A 203 -3.85 7.77 -13.52
CA LEU A 203 -3.33 6.49 -13.99
C LEU A 203 -4.31 5.34 -13.75
N LEU A 204 -4.98 5.31 -12.59
CA LEU A 204 -6.02 4.33 -12.30
C LEU A 204 -7.26 4.52 -13.19
N MET A 205 -7.68 5.77 -13.44
CA MET A 205 -8.81 6.07 -14.33
C MET A 205 -8.57 5.58 -15.77
N VAL A 206 -7.34 5.71 -16.29
CA VAL A 206 -7.00 5.26 -17.64
C VAL A 206 -7.10 3.73 -17.77
N ARG A 207 -6.83 2.97 -16.70
CA ARG A 207 -6.94 1.49 -16.73
C ARG A 207 -8.34 0.96 -16.41
N HIS A 208 -9.07 1.59 -15.49
CA HIS A 208 -10.36 1.11 -15.04
C HIS A 208 -11.42 2.22 -15.01
N THR A 209 -12.51 2.04 -15.75
CA THR A 209 -13.64 2.98 -15.78
C THR A 209 -14.32 3.15 -14.42
N THR A 210 -14.29 2.11 -13.58
CA THR A 210 -14.80 2.14 -12.19
C THR A 210 -13.95 3.03 -11.26
N ALA A 211 -12.69 3.27 -11.59
CA ALA A 211 -11.81 4.15 -10.81
C ALA A 211 -12.13 5.65 -10.97
N ALA A 212 -12.99 6.02 -11.94
CA ALA A 212 -13.43 7.40 -12.12
C ALA A 212 -14.11 7.99 -10.87
N ALA A 213 -14.77 7.14 -10.06
CA ALA A 213 -15.38 7.54 -8.80
C ALA A 213 -14.37 7.89 -7.69
N LEU A 214 -13.13 7.38 -7.75
CA LEU A 214 -12.09 7.63 -6.75
C LEU A 214 -11.31 8.92 -6.98
N LEU A 215 -11.24 9.38 -8.23
CA LEU A 215 -10.55 10.61 -8.62
C LEU A 215 -11.01 11.85 -7.83
N PRO A 216 -12.32 12.16 -7.65
CA PRO A 216 -12.74 13.31 -6.86
C PRO A 216 -12.29 13.23 -5.39
N PHE A 217 -12.25 12.04 -4.79
CA PHE A 217 -11.77 11.86 -3.43
C PHE A 217 -10.26 12.13 -3.31
N LEU A 218 -9.46 11.65 -4.28
CA LEU A 218 -8.02 11.92 -4.31
C LEU A 218 -7.72 13.40 -4.55
N VAL A 219 -8.53 14.08 -5.37
CA VAL A 219 -8.42 15.53 -5.58
C VAL A 219 -8.75 16.31 -4.31
N VAL A 220 -9.80 15.92 -3.58
CA VAL A 220 -10.14 16.52 -2.28
C VAL A 220 -9.00 16.29 -1.27
N ALA A 221 -8.43 15.09 -1.24
CA ALA A 221 -7.29 14.78 -0.38
C ALA A 221 -6.05 15.61 -0.74
N ALA A 222 -5.78 15.78 -2.04
CA ALA A 222 -4.71 16.64 -2.54
C ALA A 222 -4.92 18.11 -2.14
N ALA A 223 -6.14 18.64 -2.28
CA ALA A 223 -6.48 19.99 -1.83
C ALA A 223 -6.31 20.15 -0.31
N ALA A 224 -6.73 19.15 0.47
CA ALA A 224 -6.55 19.15 1.93
C ALA A 224 -5.07 19.17 2.33
N VAL A 225 -4.20 18.43 1.63
CA VAL A 225 -2.74 18.44 1.87
C VAL A 225 -2.13 19.79 1.51
N VAL A 226 -2.50 20.40 0.39
CA VAL A 226 -1.99 21.71 -0.01
C VAL A 226 -2.44 22.80 0.98
N TRP A 227 -3.66 22.70 1.49
CA TRP A 227 -4.19 23.63 2.48
C TRP A 227 -3.55 23.46 3.88
N ALA A 228 -3.36 22.21 4.29
CA ALA A 228 -2.79 21.86 5.59
C ALA A 228 -1.27 22.02 5.63
N GLY A 229 -0.59 21.97 4.48
CA GLY A 229 0.86 21.98 4.41
C GLY A 229 1.57 23.22 4.96
N PRO A 230 1.27 24.43 4.45
CA PRO A 230 1.85 25.65 5.02
C PRO A 230 1.43 25.85 6.48
N ARG A 231 0.21 25.45 6.84
CA ARG A 231 -0.32 25.59 8.21
C ARG A 231 0.25 24.58 9.21
N ALA A 232 0.75 23.44 8.75
CA ALA A 232 1.39 22.44 9.61
C ALA A 232 2.74 22.91 10.19
N LEU A 233 3.32 23.98 9.63
CA LEU A 233 4.50 24.64 10.19
C LEU A 233 4.16 25.49 11.42
N GLU A 234 2.97 26.10 11.44
CA GLU A 234 2.46 26.91 12.56
C GLU A 234 1.77 26.02 13.61
N ASP A 235 0.99 25.04 13.16
CA ASP A 235 0.21 24.16 14.02
C ASP A 235 0.68 22.69 13.94
N ARG A 236 1.32 22.24 15.03
CA ARG A 236 1.82 20.85 15.15
C ARG A 236 0.70 19.79 15.13
N ARG A 237 -0.56 20.21 15.31
CA ARG A 237 -1.77 19.36 15.21
C ARG A 237 -2.01 18.90 13.77
N LEU A 238 -1.78 19.77 12.80
CA LEU A 238 -2.00 19.50 11.38
C LEU A 238 -0.97 18.53 10.80
N MET A 239 0.20 18.36 11.43
CA MET A 239 1.19 17.34 11.03
C MET A 239 0.59 15.93 11.04
N TRP A 240 -0.29 15.63 11.98
CA TRP A 240 -0.94 14.32 12.08
C TRP A 240 -1.93 14.05 10.94
N LEU A 241 -2.47 15.09 10.29
CA LEU A 241 -3.29 14.92 9.09
C LEU A 241 -2.42 14.58 7.87
N VAL A 242 -1.22 15.15 7.78
CA VAL A 242 -0.36 14.96 6.61
C VAL A 242 0.50 13.70 6.67
N VAL A 243 0.84 13.20 7.86
CA VAL A 243 1.60 11.95 8.01
C VAL A 243 0.98 10.77 7.26
N PRO A 244 -0.31 10.41 7.45
CA PRO A 244 -0.92 9.29 6.72
C PRO A 244 -1.04 9.53 5.22
N VAL A 245 -1.28 10.77 4.78
CA VAL A 245 -1.34 11.08 3.34
C VAL A 245 0.05 10.99 2.71
N SER A 246 1.09 11.43 3.41
CA SER A 246 2.48 11.26 2.98
C SER A 246 2.86 9.77 2.93
N ALA A 247 2.40 8.97 3.90
CA ALA A 247 2.63 7.53 3.91
C ALA A 247 1.96 6.84 2.71
N PHE A 248 0.74 7.22 2.35
CA PHE A 248 0.07 6.77 1.13
C PHE A 248 0.89 7.11 -0.13
N VAL A 249 1.32 8.37 -0.27
CA VAL A 249 2.12 8.82 -1.41
C VAL A 249 3.43 8.04 -1.52
N VAL A 250 4.15 7.87 -0.40
CA VAL A 250 5.42 7.11 -0.38
C VAL A 250 5.18 5.64 -0.76
N GLY A 251 4.14 5.01 -0.20
CA GLY A 251 3.75 3.64 -0.56
C GLY A 251 3.46 3.48 -2.06
N GLY A 252 2.70 4.43 -2.62
CA GLY A 252 2.38 4.45 -4.05
C GLY A 252 3.60 4.65 -4.95
N ILE A 253 4.51 5.56 -4.59
CA ILE A 253 5.77 5.78 -5.34
C ILE A 253 6.65 4.53 -5.31
N VAL A 254 6.83 3.93 -4.15
CA VAL A 254 7.66 2.72 -3.99
C VAL A 254 7.06 1.54 -4.75
N GLY A 255 5.74 1.36 -4.69
CA GLY A 255 5.04 0.32 -5.44
C GLY A 255 5.11 0.54 -6.95
N GLY A 256 4.91 1.78 -7.40
CA GLY A 256 5.01 2.15 -8.80
C GLY A 256 6.43 1.99 -9.35
N PHE A 257 7.45 2.36 -8.59
CA PHE A 257 8.85 2.17 -8.96
C PHE A 257 9.22 0.68 -9.02
N GLY A 258 8.77 -0.13 -8.06
CA GLY A 258 8.93 -1.59 -8.09
C GLY A 258 8.31 -2.23 -9.33
N ALA A 259 7.10 -1.80 -9.70
CA ALA A 259 6.42 -2.24 -10.93
C ALA A 259 7.08 -1.74 -12.22
N ALA A 260 7.75 -0.57 -12.19
CA ALA A 260 8.51 -0.07 -13.33
C ALA A 260 9.80 -0.86 -13.54
N VAL A 261 10.53 -1.16 -12.46
CA VAL A 261 11.77 -1.95 -12.50
C VAL A 261 11.50 -3.39 -12.93
N SER A 262 10.41 -4.01 -12.47
CA SER A 262 10.04 -5.36 -12.89
C SER A 262 9.70 -5.46 -14.38
N ARG A 263 9.20 -4.39 -15.00
CA ARG A 263 8.93 -4.34 -16.46
C ARG A 263 10.18 -4.11 -17.32
N ILE A 264 11.24 -3.53 -16.75
CA ILE A 264 12.48 -3.21 -17.46
C ILE A 264 13.50 -4.36 -17.36
N SER A 265 13.29 -5.34 -16.47
CA SER A 265 14.18 -6.50 -16.33
C SER A 265 13.74 -7.65 -17.26
N PRO A 266 14.45 -7.94 -18.36
CA PRO A 266 14.06 -8.96 -19.34
C PRO A 266 14.16 -10.41 -18.83
N ASN A 267 14.63 -10.65 -17.60
CA ASN A 267 15.01 -12.00 -17.13
C ASN A 267 14.24 -12.56 -15.92
N ASN A 268 13.30 -11.84 -15.31
CA ASN A 268 12.55 -12.38 -14.17
C ASN A 268 11.23 -13.04 -14.61
N GLY A 269 11.36 -14.23 -15.17
CA GLY A 269 10.29 -15.21 -15.14
C GLY A 269 10.15 -15.77 -13.72
N ALA A 270 9.26 -15.20 -12.91
CA ALA A 270 8.57 -15.88 -11.79
C ALA A 270 7.70 -14.89 -10.99
N TYR A 271 6.42 -15.25 -10.85
CA TYR A 271 5.48 -14.81 -9.80
C TYR A 271 5.07 -13.32 -9.78
N TYR A 272 4.06 -12.98 -10.58
CA TYR A 272 2.73 -12.51 -10.17
C TYR A 272 2.01 -12.05 -11.44
N SER A 273 1.22 -12.94 -12.03
CA SER A 273 0.36 -12.67 -13.16
C SER A 273 -1.07 -12.53 -12.66
N ASP A 274 -1.50 -11.32 -12.32
CA ASP A 274 -2.89 -10.93 -12.51
C ASP A 274 -2.91 -9.81 -13.54
N ALA A 275 -2.92 -10.25 -14.79
CA ALA A 275 -3.11 -9.40 -15.95
C ALA A 275 -4.23 -10.05 -16.73
N THR A 276 -5.41 -9.46 -16.59
CA THR A 276 -6.60 -9.68 -17.41
C THR A 276 -6.32 -9.17 -18.83
N SER A 277 -5.41 -9.83 -19.54
CA SER A 277 -5.58 -10.06 -20.95
C SER A 277 -6.35 -11.37 -21.07
N TYR A 278 -7.14 -11.56 -22.12
CA TYR A 278 -7.61 -12.88 -22.54
C TYR A 278 -6.39 -13.75 -22.98
N ALA A 279 -5.39 -13.89 -22.12
CA ALA A 279 -4.38 -14.91 -22.24
C ALA A 279 -5.11 -16.21 -21.96
N ALA A 280 -5.47 -16.92 -23.04
CA ALA A 280 -5.96 -18.27 -22.97
C ALA A 280 -5.13 -19.03 -21.93
N SER A 281 -5.78 -19.47 -20.84
CA SER A 281 -5.14 -20.27 -19.81
C SER A 281 -4.33 -21.36 -20.49
N ARG A 282 -3.02 -21.35 -20.28
CA ARG A 282 -2.11 -22.37 -20.86
C ARG A 282 -2.27 -23.72 -20.18
N THR A 283 -3.10 -23.76 -19.15
CA THR A 283 -3.42 -24.93 -18.35
C THR A 283 -4.92 -25.12 -18.32
N ASP A 284 -5.35 -26.38 -18.36
CA ASP A 284 -6.75 -26.73 -18.17
C ASP A 284 -7.20 -26.58 -16.70
N ASN A 285 -8.47 -26.91 -16.42
CA ASN A 285 -9.05 -26.87 -15.08
C ASN A 285 -8.37 -27.84 -14.07
N TYR A 286 -7.46 -28.68 -14.53
CA TYR A 286 -6.74 -29.68 -13.74
C TYR A 286 -5.24 -29.38 -13.61
N GLY A 287 -4.78 -28.23 -14.12
CA GLY A 287 -3.37 -27.82 -14.07
C GLY A 287 -2.47 -28.49 -15.11
N ASN A 288 -3.04 -29.24 -16.06
CA ASN A 288 -2.30 -29.85 -17.17
C ASN A 288 -2.14 -28.87 -18.32
N GLN A 289 -1.11 -29.04 -19.15
CA GLN A 289 -0.90 -28.17 -20.32
C GLN A 289 -2.06 -28.31 -21.31
N GLN A 290 -2.63 -27.17 -21.72
CA GLN A 290 -3.72 -27.12 -22.69
C GLN A 290 -3.17 -26.77 -24.07
N LEU A 291 -3.33 -27.67 -25.04
CA LEU A 291 -3.05 -27.40 -26.44
C LEU A 291 -4.32 -26.85 -27.11
N ARG A 292 -4.17 -25.83 -27.95
CA ARG A 292 -5.28 -25.19 -28.66
C ARG A 292 -4.97 -25.09 -30.14
N PHE A 293 -6.00 -25.23 -30.97
CA PHE A 293 -5.95 -24.97 -32.40
C PHE A 293 -6.96 -23.85 -32.71
N GLY A 294 -6.45 -22.63 -32.90
CA GLY A 294 -7.31 -21.44 -32.92
C GLY A 294 -8.03 -21.25 -31.58
N ASP A 295 -9.36 -21.12 -31.64
CA ASP A 295 -10.20 -20.97 -30.46
C ASP A 295 -10.61 -22.30 -29.80
N GLU A 296 -10.35 -23.43 -30.45
CA GLU A 296 -10.76 -24.75 -29.95
C GLU A 296 -9.66 -25.40 -29.09
N GLU A 297 -10.09 -26.05 -28.01
CA GLU A 297 -9.23 -26.92 -27.20
C GLU A 297 -8.95 -28.22 -27.96
N LEU A 298 -7.67 -28.55 -28.12
CA LEU A 298 -7.24 -29.77 -28.77
C LEU A 298 -7.39 -30.95 -27.81
N ARG A 299 -8.45 -31.73 -27.97
CA ARG A 299 -8.72 -32.93 -27.14
C ARG A 299 -8.17 -34.23 -27.73
N ASN A 300 -8.00 -34.26 -29.06
CA ASN A 300 -7.56 -35.44 -29.80
C ASN A 300 -6.82 -35.04 -31.09
N VAL A 301 -5.94 -35.92 -31.56
CA VAL A 301 -5.18 -35.75 -32.81
C VAL A 301 -5.25 -37.07 -33.59
N TYR A 302 -5.59 -36.99 -34.86
CA TYR A 302 -5.58 -38.13 -35.78
C TYR A 302 -4.44 -37.94 -36.78
N ALA A 303 -3.48 -38.86 -36.77
CA ALA A 303 -2.39 -38.89 -37.74
C ALA A 303 -2.72 -39.90 -38.84
N PHE A 304 -2.32 -39.59 -40.07
CA PHE A 304 -2.48 -40.46 -41.22
C PHE A 304 -1.16 -40.60 -41.96
N ASP A 305 -0.92 -41.75 -42.58
CA ASP A 305 0.22 -41.95 -43.45
C ASP A 305 0.04 -41.31 -44.83
N ALA A 306 1.08 -41.33 -45.67
CA ALA A 306 1.02 -40.75 -47.02
C ALA A 306 -0.02 -41.41 -47.95
N SER A 307 -0.54 -42.58 -47.58
CA SER A 307 -1.55 -43.31 -48.35
C SER A 307 -2.99 -43.03 -47.89
N GLY A 308 -3.19 -42.25 -46.82
CA GLY A 308 -4.52 -42.00 -46.26
C GLY A 308 -4.92 -42.95 -45.14
N LYS A 309 -4.05 -43.89 -44.75
CA LYS A 309 -4.38 -44.84 -43.67
C LYS A 309 -4.14 -44.18 -42.31
N PRO A 310 -5.11 -44.25 -41.38
CA PRO A 310 -4.91 -43.72 -40.04
C PRO A 310 -3.84 -44.49 -39.29
N LEU A 311 -2.98 -43.76 -38.60
CA LEU A 311 -1.95 -44.29 -37.72
C LEU A 311 -2.51 -44.41 -36.30
N GLU A 312 -2.33 -45.58 -35.70
CA GLU A 312 -2.67 -45.84 -34.30
C GLU A 312 -1.42 -45.83 -33.42
N ASN A 313 -1.58 -45.49 -32.14
CA ASN A 313 -0.49 -45.51 -31.14
C ASN A 313 0.68 -44.57 -31.45
N VAL A 314 0.36 -43.38 -31.93
CA VAL A 314 1.33 -42.31 -32.19
C VAL A 314 1.60 -41.55 -30.90
N TYR A 315 2.88 -41.26 -30.66
CA TYR A 315 3.35 -40.42 -29.56
C TYR A 315 3.87 -39.10 -30.11
N LEU A 316 3.32 -37.99 -29.62
CA LEU A 316 3.69 -36.67 -30.11
C LEU A 316 4.64 -35.97 -29.12
N TYR A 317 5.64 -35.30 -29.68
CA TYR A 317 6.65 -34.53 -28.97
C TYR A 317 6.82 -33.18 -29.68
N ASP A 318 7.22 -32.16 -28.93
CA ASP A 318 7.61 -30.87 -29.50
C ASP A 318 9.03 -30.88 -30.09
N ASP A 319 9.45 -29.75 -30.64
CA ASP A 319 10.78 -29.54 -31.22
C ASP A 319 11.92 -29.67 -30.19
N GLN A 320 11.60 -29.57 -28.90
CA GLN A 320 12.53 -29.74 -27.79
C GLN A 320 12.52 -31.18 -27.24
N GLY A 321 11.77 -32.09 -27.86
CA GLY A 321 11.64 -33.49 -27.42
C GLY A 321 10.79 -33.66 -26.16
N ARG A 322 9.99 -32.66 -25.76
CA ARG A 322 9.05 -32.79 -24.64
C ARG A 322 7.75 -33.45 -25.12
N PRO A 323 7.18 -34.41 -24.36
CA PRO A 323 5.94 -35.06 -24.75
C PRO A 323 4.78 -34.07 -24.72
N LEU A 324 3.95 -34.08 -25.77
CA LEU A 324 2.71 -33.31 -25.83
C LEU A 324 1.62 -34.00 -25.00
N ALA A 325 1.77 -33.95 -23.68
CA ALA A 325 0.87 -34.56 -22.72
C ALA A 325 -0.33 -33.65 -22.43
N ILE A 326 -1.52 -34.07 -22.88
CA ILE A 326 -2.78 -33.37 -22.63
C ILE A 326 -3.76 -34.25 -21.86
N THR A 327 -4.70 -33.64 -21.17
CA THR A 327 -5.72 -34.34 -20.39
C THR A 327 -6.55 -35.29 -21.24
N ARG A 328 -6.71 -36.51 -20.75
CA ARG A 328 -7.50 -37.57 -21.35
C ARG A 328 -8.83 -37.68 -20.62
N TYR A 329 -9.90 -37.55 -21.39
CA TYR A 329 -11.25 -37.76 -20.92
C TYR A 329 -11.74 -39.16 -21.30
N GLY A 330 -12.70 -39.67 -20.55
CA GLY A 330 -13.45 -40.88 -20.87
C GLY A 330 -14.83 -40.82 -20.26
N CYS A 331 -15.65 -41.82 -20.56
CA CYS A 331 -17.00 -41.91 -20.02
C CYS A 331 -17.00 -42.59 -18.65
N GLU A 332 -17.75 -41.99 -17.72
CA GLU A 332 -18.07 -42.58 -16.42
C GLU A 332 -19.33 -43.44 -16.55
N GLN A 333 -19.26 -44.70 -16.12
CA GLN A 333 -20.35 -45.67 -16.33
C GLN A 333 -21.58 -45.39 -15.45
N ASP A 334 -21.37 -44.85 -14.24
CA ASP A 334 -22.44 -44.65 -13.25
C ASP A 334 -23.25 -43.38 -13.52
N THR A 335 -22.56 -42.28 -13.85
CA THR A 335 -23.19 -40.98 -14.08
C THR A 335 -23.57 -40.76 -15.55
N GLY A 336 -22.97 -41.51 -16.48
CA GLY A 336 -23.14 -41.29 -17.91
C GLY A 336 -22.55 -39.95 -18.37
N THR A 337 -21.64 -39.37 -17.60
CA THR A 337 -20.97 -38.10 -17.91
C THR A 337 -19.50 -38.32 -18.27
N THR A 338 -18.84 -37.30 -18.81
CA THR A 338 -17.40 -37.32 -19.02
C THR A 338 -16.64 -37.11 -17.73
N MET A 339 -15.64 -37.96 -17.51
CA MET A 339 -14.68 -37.80 -16.43
C MET A 339 -13.25 -37.78 -16.95
N ARG A 340 -12.37 -37.15 -16.19
CA ARG A 340 -10.93 -37.22 -16.43
C ARG A 340 -10.43 -38.64 -16.12
N ARG A 341 -9.68 -39.23 -17.04
CA ARG A 341 -9.03 -40.53 -16.86
C ARG A 341 -7.56 -40.37 -16.47
N ASP A 342 -6.79 -39.63 -17.27
CA ASP A 342 -5.35 -39.47 -17.09
C ASP A 342 -4.81 -38.27 -17.90
N ALA A 343 -3.49 -38.09 -18.01
CA ALA A 343 -2.82 -37.23 -18.99
C ALA A 343 -1.67 -38.00 -19.66
N ASP A 344 -1.75 -38.17 -20.98
CA ASP A 344 -0.75 -38.90 -21.76
C ASP A 344 -0.46 -38.18 -23.09
N ASN A 345 0.54 -38.64 -23.84
CA ASN A 345 0.87 -38.14 -25.19
C ASN A 345 0.53 -39.16 -26.29
N ARG A 346 -0.39 -40.10 -26.04
CA ARG A 346 -0.75 -41.19 -26.97
C ARG A 346 -2.01 -40.85 -27.75
N PHE A 347 -1.92 -41.00 -29.07
CA PHE A 347 -2.98 -40.69 -30.04
C PHE A 347 -3.16 -41.80 -31.07
N PRO A 348 -4.33 -41.91 -31.73
CA PRO A 348 -5.57 -41.19 -31.46
C PRO A 348 -6.28 -41.75 -30.22
N ARG A 349 -7.11 -40.92 -29.60
CA ARG A 349 -7.95 -41.27 -28.45
C ARG A 349 -9.38 -41.59 -28.91
N PRO A 350 -10.18 -42.35 -28.14
CA PRO A 350 -11.59 -42.51 -28.43
C PRO A 350 -12.30 -41.16 -28.44
N LYS A 351 -13.15 -40.91 -29.46
CA LYS A 351 -14.01 -39.74 -29.48
C LYS A 351 -15.11 -39.93 -28.44
N ILE A 352 -15.32 -38.92 -27.61
CA ILE A 352 -16.41 -38.91 -26.66
C ILE A 352 -17.64 -38.33 -27.34
N VAL A 353 -18.72 -39.09 -27.33
CA VAL A 353 -20.05 -38.65 -27.76
C VAL A 353 -20.91 -38.47 -26.51
N GLU A 354 -21.27 -37.23 -26.24
CA GLU A 354 -22.12 -36.83 -25.12
C GLU A 354 -23.55 -36.60 -25.59
N GLY A 355 -24.51 -36.82 -24.69
CA GLY A 355 -25.92 -36.55 -24.93
C GLY A 355 -26.79 -36.85 -23.73
N VAL A 356 -28.09 -36.94 -23.97
CA VAL A 356 -29.07 -37.39 -22.97
C VAL A 356 -29.83 -38.60 -23.50
N GLN A 357 -30.20 -39.54 -22.65
CA GLN A 357 -30.94 -40.74 -23.02
C GLN A 357 -32.27 -40.85 -22.26
N ASP A 358 -33.30 -41.37 -22.91
CA ASP A 358 -34.58 -41.70 -22.28
C ASP A 358 -34.56 -43.09 -21.63
N SER A 359 -35.64 -43.45 -20.93
CA SER A 359 -35.78 -44.78 -20.30
C SER A 359 -35.87 -45.95 -21.29
N ARG A 360 -36.02 -45.67 -22.59
CA ARG A 360 -36.12 -46.65 -23.67
C ARG A 360 -34.81 -46.78 -24.47
N GLY A 361 -33.78 -46.02 -24.11
CA GLY A 361 -32.48 -46.05 -24.76
C GLY A 361 -32.32 -45.09 -25.94
N ASN A 362 -33.30 -44.23 -26.24
CA ASN A 362 -33.18 -43.24 -27.30
C ASN A 362 -32.33 -42.05 -26.84
N VAL A 363 -31.32 -41.71 -27.63
CA VAL A 363 -30.39 -40.60 -27.36
C VAL A 363 -30.93 -39.31 -27.98
N ASN A 364 -30.83 -38.20 -27.25
CA ASN A 364 -31.24 -36.84 -27.62
C ASN A 364 -32.72 -36.72 -28.03
N GLY A 365 -33.61 -37.48 -27.37
CA GLY A 365 -35.05 -37.38 -27.53
C GLY A 365 -35.69 -36.32 -26.62
N TYR A 366 -36.91 -35.90 -26.94
CA TYR A 366 -37.64 -34.87 -26.17
C TYR A 366 -37.89 -35.26 -24.70
N ASN A 367 -38.01 -36.57 -24.42
CA ASN A 367 -38.23 -37.12 -23.07
C ASN A 367 -36.95 -37.68 -22.43
N SER A 368 -35.77 -37.33 -22.95
CA SER A 368 -34.48 -37.82 -22.44
C SER A 368 -34.05 -37.04 -21.20
N THR A 369 -33.74 -37.74 -20.11
CA THR A 369 -33.44 -37.13 -18.80
C THR A 369 -32.16 -37.67 -18.14
N ARG A 370 -31.61 -38.77 -18.63
CA ARG A 370 -30.37 -39.36 -18.10
C ARG A 370 -29.18 -38.89 -18.94
N ALA A 371 -28.05 -38.57 -18.33
CA ALA A 371 -26.84 -38.28 -19.09
C ALA A 371 -26.36 -39.53 -19.83
N TYR A 372 -25.81 -39.32 -21.02
CA TYR A 372 -25.29 -40.35 -21.89
C TYR A 372 -23.90 -39.96 -22.38
N CYS A 373 -22.97 -40.90 -22.23
CA CYS A 373 -21.61 -40.76 -22.72
C CYS A 373 -21.18 -42.08 -23.35
N ARG A 374 -20.69 -42.03 -24.59
CA ARG A 374 -20.10 -43.19 -25.28
C ARG A 374 -18.73 -42.82 -25.84
N GLU A 375 -17.78 -43.73 -25.66
CA GLU A 375 -16.47 -43.67 -26.31
C GLU A 375 -16.53 -44.41 -27.66
N GLU A 376 -16.28 -43.71 -28.75
CA GLU A 376 -16.17 -44.25 -30.10
C GLU A 376 -14.70 -44.35 -30.49
N SER A 377 -14.21 -45.57 -30.68
CA SER A 377 -12.85 -45.80 -31.18
C SER A 377 -12.79 -45.66 -32.70
N GLY A 378 -11.61 -45.29 -33.20
CA GLY A 378 -11.35 -45.12 -34.62
C GLY A 378 -11.47 -43.66 -35.08
N VAL A 379 -11.41 -43.47 -36.41
CA VAL A 379 -11.44 -42.14 -37.03
C VAL A 379 -12.86 -41.84 -37.50
N PRO A 380 -13.49 -40.74 -37.04
CA PRO A 380 -14.89 -40.44 -37.33
C PRO A 380 -15.10 -39.74 -38.69
N PHE A 381 -14.05 -39.59 -39.50
CA PHE A 381 -14.07 -38.88 -40.78
C PHE A 381 -13.06 -39.49 -41.77
N VAL A 382 -13.20 -39.13 -43.04
CA VAL A 382 -12.23 -39.45 -44.09
C VAL A 382 -11.39 -38.22 -44.38
N ALA A 383 -10.06 -38.34 -44.29
CA ALA A 383 -9.14 -37.25 -44.60
C ALA A 383 -8.70 -37.31 -46.07
N ALA A 384 -8.78 -36.18 -46.78
CA ALA A 384 -8.24 -36.06 -48.13
C ALA A 384 -6.76 -35.66 -48.03
N ILE A 385 -5.85 -36.62 -48.24
CA ILE A 385 -4.40 -36.35 -48.20
C ILE A 385 -3.93 -35.88 -49.59
N PRO A 386 -3.31 -34.70 -49.71
CA PRO A 386 -2.79 -34.22 -50.97
C PRO A 386 -1.68 -35.16 -51.46
N LYS A 387 -1.87 -35.74 -52.65
CA LYS A 387 -0.84 -36.54 -53.31
C LYS A 387 0.20 -35.59 -53.91
N PRO A 388 1.51 -35.80 -53.67
CA PRO A 388 2.53 -34.97 -54.29
C PRO A 388 2.40 -35.06 -55.82
N PRO A 389 2.62 -33.96 -56.56
CA PRO A 389 2.56 -33.97 -58.01
C PRO A 389 3.58 -34.99 -58.52
N THR A 390 3.11 -35.94 -59.33
CA THR A 390 3.99 -36.90 -59.98
C THR A 390 4.83 -36.10 -60.96
N SER A 391 6.15 -36.01 -60.72
CA SER A 391 7.06 -35.40 -61.67
C SER A 391 6.98 -36.19 -62.97
N THR A 392 6.38 -35.58 -64.00
CA THR A 392 6.51 -36.08 -65.37
C THR A 392 8.01 -36.01 -65.70
N PRO A 393 8.66 -37.13 -66.11
CA PRO A 393 10.05 -37.08 -66.53
C PRO A 393 10.19 -36.11 -67.70
N PRO A 394 11.24 -35.28 -67.76
CA PRO A 394 11.45 -34.37 -68.88
C PRO A 394 11.58 -35.18 -70.17
N GLN A 395 10.74 -34.83 -71.14
CA GLN A 395 10.74 -35.35 -72.50
C GLN A 395 12.11 -35.08 -73.13
N SER A 396 12.86 -36.15 -73.42
CA SER A 396 14.15 -36.09 -74.11
C SER A 396 13.95 -35.58 -75.54
N GLY A 397 14.54 -34.41 -75.83
CA GLY A 397 14.73 -33.82 -77.16
C GLY A 397 16.20 -33.45 -77.36
N PRO A 398 16.66 -33.32 -78.61
CA PRO A 398 17.69 -34.19 -79.19
C PRO A 398 19.14 -33.81 -78.89
N GLU A 399 19.99 -34.84 -78.98
CA GLU A 399 21.46 -34.77 -78.96
C GLU A 399 22.01 -33.72 -79.94
N THR A 400 22.86 -32.82 -79.43
CA THR A 400 23.84 -32.12 -80.25
C THR A 400 25.23 -32.30 -79.64
N SER A 401 26.05 -32.98 -80.42
CA SER A 401 27.46 -33.28 -80.23
C SER A 401 28.31 -32.00 -80.21
N SER A 402 29.33 -31.94 -79.35
CA SER A 402 30.63 -31.32 -79.68
C SER A 402 31.70 -31.65 -78.63
N THR A 403 32.76 -32.31 -79.12
CA THR A 403 34.05 -32.64 -78.46
C THR A 403 34.87 -31.36 -78.19
N PRO A 404 35.91 -31.36 -77.32
CA PRO A 404 37.27 -31.78 -77.75
C PRO A 404 38.10 -32.53 -76.69
N ALA A 405 39.04 -33.37 -77.16
CA ALA A 405 40.11 -34.05 -76.40
C ALA A 405 41.43 -33.24 -76.43
N PRO A 406 42.59 -33.77 -75.96
CA PRO A 406 43.06 -34.06 -74.59
C PRO A 406 44.36 -33.25 -74.26
N PRO A 407 45.09 -33.54 -73.16
CA PRO A 407 46.42 -34.13 -73.41
C PRO A 407 46.92 -35.16 -72.38
N THR A 408 47.84 -35.97 -72.91
CA THR A 408 48.58 -37.13 -72.39
C THR A 408 49.67 -36.77 -71.35
N GLN A 409 49.94 -37.64 -70.39
CA GLN A 409 51.26 -37.70 -69.72
C GLN A 409 51.73 -39.16 -69.48
N PRO A 410 53.05 -39.39 -69.45
CA PRO A 410 53.67 -40.68 -69.76
C PRO A 410 54.16 -41.46 -68.52
N ALA A 411 54.33 -42.77 -68.69
CA ALA A 411 55.12 -43.65 -67.82
C ALA A 411 56.42 -44.04 -68.57
N PRO A 412 57.37 -44.87 -68.05
CA PRO A 412 57.64 -45.40 -66.70
C PRO A 412 59.16 -45.13 -66.39
N PRO A 413 60.04 -45.97 -65.76
CA PRO A 413 60.18 -47.44 -65.85
C PRO A 413 60.36 -48.21 -64.52
N THR A 414 60.03 -49.50 -64.61
CA THR A 414 60.30 -50.59 -63.66
C THR A 414 61.70 -51.18 -63.82
N ARG A 415 62.24 -51.76 -62.74
CA ARG A 415 62.95 -53.04 -62.81
C ARG A 415 62.65 -53.86 -61.57
#